data_AF-O52522-F1
#
_entry.id   AF-O52522-F1
#
_cell.length_a   1.000
_cell.length_b   1.000
_cell.length_c   1.000
_cell.angle_alpha   90.00
_cell.angle_beta   90.00
_cell.angle_gamma   90.00
#
_symmetry.space_group_name_H-M   'P 1'
#
loop_
_entity.id
_entity.type
_entity.pdbx_description
1 polymer ?
#
loop_
_entity_poly.entity_id
_entity_poly.type
_entity_poly.pdbx_seq_one_letter_code
_entity_poly.pdbx_strand_id
1 'polypeptide(L)'
;MYLVGCFQGSTEALRSLQQPTHFTDFVISHSHLTVFGTFVIWAMGGLIYVWPRLFERELWSFKLGNWAFWLITVGISTMGLVLTAGGLQQGFQWMNGVEWLDTVVQMKPYWFIRTVAGISMDLGMALLVINLAMTTLTQPSAERQPVPRPAPGALPAGEPAE
;
A
#
# COMPACT_ATOMS: atom_id res chain seq x y z
N MET A 1 -4.22 6.21 2.65
CA MET A 1 -2.95 6.91 2.37
C MET A 1 -3.11 8.08 1.39
N TYR A 2 -4.09 8.05 0.47
CA TYR A 2 -4.36 9.16 -0.46
C TYR A 2 -4.42 10.56 0.19
N LEU A 3 -5.23 10.73 1.24
CA LEU A 3 -5.32 12.00 1.96
C LEU A 3 -3.96 12.48 2.48
N VAL A 4 -3.16 11.56 3.04
CA VAL A 4 -1.82 11.88 3.56
C VAL A 4 -0.90 12.31 2.43
N GLY A 5 -0.88 11.56 1.31
CA GLY A 5 -0.08 11.92 0.13
C GLY A 5 -0.48 13.28 -0.46
N CYS A 6 -1.77 13.53 -0.67
CA CYS A 6 -2.27 14.81 -1.20
C CYS A 6 -1.99 15.98 -0.25
N PHE A 7 -2.20 15.79 1.05
CA PHE A 7 -1.90 16.81 2.06
C PHE A 7 -0.39 17.11 2.06
N GLN A 8 0.44 16.07 2.14
CA GLN A 8 1.89 16.20 2.10
C GLN A 8 2.36 16.95 0.84
N GLY A 9 1.91 16.54 -0.36
CA GLY A 9 2.30 17.20 -1.61
C GLY A 9 1.86 18.67 -1.68
N SER A 10 0.67 18.99 -1.14
CA SER A 10 0.20 20.38 -1.06
C SER A 10 1.08 21.20 -0.11
N THR A 11 1.51 20.62 1.00
CA THR A 11 2.44 21.29 1.95
C THR A 11 3.85 21.43 1.37
N GLU A 12 4.34 20.44 0.62
CA GLU A 12 5.65 20.51 -0.07
C GLU A 12 5.70 21.62 -1.12
N ALA A 13 4.56 22.05 -1.69
CA ALA A 13 4.56 23.19 -2.61
C ALA A 13 4.88 24.54 -1.94
N LEU A 14 4.79 24.63 -0.60
CA LEU A 14 5.09 25.86 0.14
C LEU A 14 6.62 26.05 0.24
N ARG A 15 7.10 27.23 -0.15
CA ARG A 15 8.54 27.58 -0.09
C ARG A 15 9.16 27.33 1.28
N SER A 16 8.44 27.64 2.36
CA SER A 16 8.90 27.48 3.73
C SER A 16 9.16 26.01 4.10
N LEU A 17 8.41 25.08 3.50
CA LEU A 17 8.57 23.65 3.72
C LEU A 17 9.55 23.03 2.73
N GLN A 18 9.58 23.51 1.49
CA GLN A 18 10.60 23.13 0.51
C GLN A 18 12.03 23.40 0.97
N GLN A 19 12.28 24.48 1.73
CA GLN A 19 13.62 24.81 2.16
C GLN A 19 14.33 23.66 2.93
N PRO A 20 13.70 23.02 3.94
CA PRO A 20 14.28 21.83 4.58
C PRO A 20 14.03 20.51 3.84
N THR A 21 12.98 20.38 3.01
CA THR A 21 12.62 19.07 2.44
C THR A 21 13.14 18.82 1.03
N HIS A 22 13.54 19.86 0.29
CA HIS A 22 14.03 19.71 -1.07
C HIS A 22 15.33 18.91 -1.09
N PHE A 23 15.44 17.98 -2.05
CA PHE A 23 16.55 17.04 -2.18
C PHE A 23 16.75 16.05 -1.03
N THR A 24 15.82 15.93 -0.08
CA THR A 24 15.88 14.92 0.98
C THR A 24 14.93 13.75 0.71
N ASP A 25 15.06 12.70 1.52
CA ASP A 25 14.17 11.53 1.48
C ASP A 25 12.69 11.86 1.79
N PHE A 26 12.37 13.09 2.21
CA PHE A 26 10.99 13.52 2.45
C PHE A 26 10.13 13.50 1.17
N VAL A 27 10.68 14.01 0.06
CA VAL A 27 10.01 13.99 -1.26
C VAL A 27 9.89 12.56 -1.79
N ILE A 28 10.87 11.72 -1.48
CA ILE A 28 10.85 10.29 -1.83
C ILE A 28 9.72 9.59 -1.06
N SER A 29 9.52 9.93 0.22
CA SER A 29 8.38 9.44 1.01
C SER A 29 7.04 9.82 0.36
N HIS A 30 6.86 11.08 -0.05
CA HIS A 30 5.64 11.54 -0.72
C HIS A 30 5.29 10.70 -1.96
N SER A 31 6.27 10.52 -2.85
CA SER A 31 6.07 9.75 -4.09
C SER A 31 5.67 8.29 -3.81
N HIS A 32 6.31 7.63 -2.84
CA HIS A 32 5.98 6.25 -2.47
C HIS A 32 4.59 6.14 -1.83
N LEU A 33 4.26 7.01 -0.87
CA LEU A 33 2.93 7.04 -0.23
C LEU A 33 1.81 7.27 -1.25
N THR A 34 2.07 8.07 -2.28
CA THR A 34 1.10 8.37 -3.33
C THR A 34 0.97 7.20 -4.30
N VAL A 35 2.08 6.69 -4.85
CA VAL A 35 2.08 5.59 -5.83
C VAL A 35 1.67 4.27 -5.18
N PHE A 36 2.44 3.78 -4.22
CA PHE A 36 2.22 2.48 -3.61
C PHE A 36 1.12 2.51 -2.55
N GLY A 37 1.09 3.56 -1.72
CA GLY A 37 0.10 3.66 -0.64
C GLY A 37 -1.33 3.90 -1.15
N THR A 38 -1.49 4.42 -2.37
CA THR A 38 -2.81 4.67 -2.95
C THR A 38 -3.04 3.85 -4.22
N PHE A 39 -2.36 4.17 -5.31
CA PHE A 39 -2.70 3.62 -6.62
C PHE A 39 -2.49 2.11 -6.71
N VAL A 40 -1.39 1.60 -6.14
CA VAL A 40 -1.15 0.15 -6.12
C VAL A 40 -2.19 -0.57 -5.28
N ILE A 41 -2.49 -0.10 -4.07
CA ILE A 41 -3.51 -0.74 -3.22
C ILE A 41 -4.89 -0.74 -3.90
N TRP A 42 -5.26 0.36 -4.58
CA TRP A 42 -6.50 0.41 -5.36
C TRP A 42 -6.49 -0.57 -6.53
N ALA A 43 -5.39 -0.63 -7.29
CA ALA A 43 -5.23 -1.59 -8.39
C ALA A 43 -5.32 -3.03 -7.88
N MET A 44 -4.71 -3.35 -6.74
CA MET A 44 -4.83 -4.67 -6.11
C MET A 44 -6.28 -5.01 -5.75
N GLY A 45 -7.00 -4.09 -5.09
CA GLY A 45 -8.41 -4.28 -4.75
C GLY A 45 -9.28 -4.50 -5.98
N GLY A 46 -9.04 -3.70 -7.03
CA GLY A 46 -9.69 -3.85 -8.33
C GLY A 46 -9.38 -5.20 -8.99
N LEU A 47 -8.12 -5.61 -9.01
CA LEU A 47 -7.70 -6.90 -9.59
C LEU A 47 -8.30 -8.08 -8.83
N ILE A 48 -8.25 -8.08 -7.49
CA ILE A 48 -8.84 -9.16 -6.67
C ILE A 48 -10.35 -9.30 -6.95
N TYR A 49 -11.04 -8.20 -7.25
CA TYR A 49 -12.45 -8.21 -7.58
C TYR A 49 -12.74 -8.61 -9.04
N VAL A 50 -12.08 -7.97 -10.00
CA VAL A 50 -12.38 -8.09 -11.43
C VAL A 50 -11.78 -9.37 -12.03
N TRP A 51 -10.56 -9.73 -11.62
CA TRP A 51 -9.81 -10.81 -12.24
C TRP A 51 -10.53 -12.16 -12.15
N PRO A 52 -11.01 -12.64 -10.98
CA PRO A 52 -11.71 -13.92 -10.93
C PRO A 52 -13.00 -13.91 -11.77
N ARG A 53 -13.71 -12.78 -11.81
CA ARG A 53 -14.95 -12.62 -12.61
C ARG A 53 -14.69 -12.68 -14.11
N LEU A 54 -13.57 -12.15 -14.58
CA LEU A 54 -13.19 -12.21 -15.99
C LEU A 54 -13.02 -13.66 -16.47
N PHE A 55 -12.58 -14.55 -15.58
CA PHE A 55 -12.39 -15.96 -15.85
C PHE A 55 -13.54 -16.85 -15.33
N GLU A 56 -14.65 -16.25 -14.89
CA GLU A 56 -15.81 -16.94 -14.31
C GLU A 56 -15.44 -17.90 -13.17
N ARG A 57 -14.51 -17.47 -12.32
CA ARG A 57 -13.94 -18.26 -11.21
C ARG A 57 -14.00 -17.53 -9.89
N GLU A 58 -13.83 -18.29 -8.82
CA GLU A 58 -13.53 -17.74 -7.50
C GLU A 58 -12.02 -17.50 -7.35
N LEU A 59 -11.65 -16.56 -6.48
CA LEU A 59 -10.25 -16.30 -6.16
C LEU A 59 -9.63 -17.56 -5.51
N TRP A 60 -8.45 -17.97 -5.99
CA TRP A 60 -7.80 -19.20 -5.55
C TRP A 60 -7.56 -19.27 -4.03
N SER A 61 -7.11 -18.18 -3.40
CA SER A 61 -6.97 -18.13 -1.95
C SER A 61 -7.22 -16.75 -1.37
N PHE A 62 -8.29 -16.61 -0.58
CA PHE A 62 -8.54 -15.38 0.17
C PHE A 62 -7.43 -15.09 1.19
N LYS A 63 -6.90 -16.13 1.85
CA LYS A 63 -5.82 -16.00 2.84
C LYS A 63 -4.55 -15.43 2.21
N LEU A 64 -4.19 -15.87 1.00
CA LEU A 64 -3.01 -15.36 0.30
C LEU A 64 -3.20 -13.89 -0.11
N GLY A 65 -4.40 -13.53 -0.57
CA GLY A 65 -4.76 -12.13 -0.86
C GLY A 65 -4.67 -11.23 0.38
N ASN A 66 -5.14 -11.72 1.54
CA ASN A 66 -5.02 -10.98 2.79
C ASN A 66 -3.56 -10.79 3.22
N TRP A 67 -2.70 -11.81 3.07
CA TRP A 67 -1.26 -11.67 3.32
C TRP A 67 -0.60 -10.66 2.39
N ALA A 68 -0.91 -10.70 1.09
CA ALA A 68 -0.42 -9.72 0.12
C ALA A 68 -0.80 -8.28 0.53
N PHE A 69 -2.06 -8.08 0.94
CA PHE A 69 -2.54 -6.79 1.42
C PHE A 69 -1.76 -6.29 2.64
N TRP A 70 -1.59 -7.12 3.67
CA TRP A 70 -0.90 -6.70 4.89
C TRP A 70 0.59 -6.45 4.69
N LEU A 71 1.27 -7.30 3.92
CA LEU A 71 2.68 -7.10 3.60
C LEU A 71 2.91 -5.76 2.87
N ILE A 72 2.08 -5.46 1.86
CA ILE A 72 2.19 -4.20 1.14
C ILE A 72 1.81 -3.01 2.03
N THR A 73 0.73 -3.11 2.81
CA THR A 73 0.24 -2.02 3.66
C THR A 73 1.22 -1.68 4.77
N VAL A 74 1.75 -2.67 5.48
CA VAL A 74 2.76 -2.46 6.53
C VAL A 74 4.08 -1.99 5.94
N GLY A 75 4.50 -2.57 4.82
CA GLY A 75 5.71 -2.16 4.11
C GLY A 75 5.67 -0.68 3.72
N ILE A 76 4.61 -0.24 3.02
CA ILE A 76 4.52 1.14 2.57
C ILE A 76 4.34 2.13 3.72
N SER A 77 3.59 1.76 4.76
CA SER A 77 3.43 2.59 5.96
C SER A 77 4.77 2.79 6.67
N THR A 78 5.54 1.72 6.83
CA THR A 78 6.88 1.76 7.46
C THR A 78 7.84 2.58 6.61
N MET A 79 7.89 2.34 5.29
CA MET A 79 8.75 3.09 4.37
C MET A 79 8.44 4.59 4.40
N GLY A 80 7.15 4.95 4.34
CA GLY A 80 6.73 6.35 4.41
C GLY A 80 7.16 7.03 5.70
N LEU A 81 6.89 6.42 6.86
CA LEU A 81 7.27 7.00 8.16
C LEU A 81 8.79 7.21 8.29
N VAL A 82 9.57 6.20 7.91
CA VAL A 82 11.03 6.21 8.02
C VAL A 82 11.65 7.25 7.09
N LEU A 83 11.20 7.33 5.83
CA LEU A 83 11.73 8.31 4.88
C LEU A 83 11.28 9.73 5.19
N THR A 84 10.07 9.93 5.70
CA THR A 84 9.62 11.23 6.21
C THR A 84 10.51 11.70 7.36
N ALA A 85 10.79 10.82 8.34
CA ALA A 85 11.66 11.16 9.47
C ALA A 85 13.11 11.42 9.03
N GLY A 86 13.68 10.53 8.21
CA GLY A 86 15.05 10.65 7.70
C GLY A 86 15.23 11.90 6.83
N GLY A 87 14.26 12.20 5.96
CA GLY A 87 14.29 13.38 5.12
C GLY A 87 14.24 14.70 5.89
N LEU A 88 13.41 14.79 6.94
CA LEU A 88 13.40 15.94 7.83
C LEU A 88 14.72 16.08 8.58
N GLN A 89 15.24 14.98 9.15
CA GLN A 89 16.52 14.98 9.85
C GLN A 89 17.66 15.46 8.93
N GLN A 90 17.75 14.91 7.72
CA GLN A 90 18.77 15.27 6.73
C GLN A 90 18.69 16.76 6.36
N GLY A 91 17.48 17.27 6.10
CA GLY A 91 17.24 18.66 5.78
C GLY A 91 17.71 19.63 6.86
N PHE A 92 17.32 19.36 8.11
CA PHE A 92 17.74 20.18 9.25
C PHE A 92 19.25 20.08 9.53
N GLN A 93 19.88 18.94 9.28
CA GLN A 93 21.34 18.80 9.41
C GLN A 93 22.08 19.70 8.40
N TRP A 94 21.64 19.71 7.13
CA TRP A 94 22.22 20.59 6.12
C TRP A 94 22.02 22.07 6.45
N MET A 95 20.83 22.45 6.93
CA MET A 95 20.57 23.82 7.37
C MET A 95 21.46 24.26 8.54
N ASN A 96 21.85 23.33 9.41
CA ASN A 96 22.75 23.58 10.53
C ASN A 96 24.25 23.48 10.15
N GLY A 97 24.59 23.26 8.87
CA GLY A 97 25.97 23.21 8.40
C GLY A 97 26.73 21.95 8.80
N VAL A 98 26.05 20.84 9.07
CA VAL A 98 26.69 19.54 9.29
C VAL A 98 27.39 19.09 8.00
N GLU A 99 28.59 18.54 8.12
CA GLU A 99 29.37 18.02 6.99
C GLU A 99 28.54 16.99 6.19
N TRP A 100 28.54 17.13 4.86
CA TRP A 100 27.67 16.33 4.00
C TRP A 100 27.88 14.82 4.18
N LEU A 101 29.14 14.38 4.27
CA LEU A 101 29.47 12.96 4.45
C LEU A 101 28.89 12.40 5.75
N ASP A 102 28.90 13.17 6.82
CA ASP A 102 28.34 12.75 8.11
C ASP A 102 26.83 12.57 8.02
N THR A 103 26.12 13.46 7.30
CA THR A 103 24.68 13.31 7.07
C THR A 103 24.37 12.01 6.31
N VAL A 104 25.16 11.67 5.29
CA VAL A 104 25.02 10.42 4.51
C VAL A 104 25.23 9.19 5.39
N VAL A 105 26.27 9.20 6.24
CA VAL A 105 26.53 8.09 7.17
C VAL A 105 25.37 7.89 8.14
N GLN A 106 24.80 8.98 8.65
CA GLN A 106 23.66 8.93 9.56
C GLN A 106 22.37 8.46 8.89
N MET A 107 22.21 8.60 7.57
CA MET A 107 21.03 8.13 6.84
C MET A 107 21.02 6.62 6.56
N LYS A 108 22.15 5.92 6.68
CA LYS A 108 22.26 4.47 6.40
C LYS A 108 21.19 3.60 7.08
N PRO A 109 20.85 3.78 8.37
CA PRO A 109 19.82 2.97 9.03
C PRO A 109 18.43 3.17 8.41
N TYR A 110 18.09 4.40 8.00
CA TYR A 110 16.83 4.70 7.32
C TYR A 110 16.73 3.96 5.99
N TRP A 111 17.82 3.93 5.21
CA TRP A 111 17.87 3.21 3.93
C TRP A 111 17.82 1.68 4.09
N PHE A 112 18.41 1.15 5.17
CA PHE A 112 18.27 -0.26 5.50
C PHE A 112 16.81 -0.61 5.76
N ILE A 113 16.11 0.16 6.61
CA ILE A 113 14.69 -0.09 6.90
C ILE A 113 13.83 0.10 5.64
N ARG A 114 14.10 1.12 4.81
CA ARG A 114 13.47 1.30 3.50
C ARG A 114 13.61 0.04 2.64
N THR A 115 14.79 -0.58 2.61
CA THR A 115 15.05 -1.78 1.81
C THR A 115 14.23 -2.97 2.33
N VAL A 116 14.22 -3.18 3.64
CA VAL A 116 13.41 -4.25 4.27
C VAL A 116 11.92 -4.04 4.02
N ALA A 117 11.44 -2.79 4.13
CA ALA A 117 10.07 -2.43 3.82
C ALA A 117 9.72 -2.69 2.34
N GLY A 118 10.62 -2.34 1.41
CA GLY A 118 10.47 -2.64 -0.02
C GLY A 118 10.38 -4.14 -0.29
N ILE A 119 11.28 -4.95 0.30
CA ILE A 119 11.24 -6.41 0.18
C ILE A 119 9.90 -6.97 0.68
N SER A 120 9.36 -6.45 1.78
CA SER A 120 8.05 -6.89 2.26
C SER A 120 6.93 -6.61 1.24
N MET A 121 6.97 -5.46 0.57
CA MET A 121 6.01 -5.11 -0.48
C MET A 121 6.17 -5.99 -1.72
N ASP A 122 7.41 -6.26 -2.14
CA ASP A 122 7.70 -7.14 -3.28
C ASP A 122 7.21 -8.57 -3.02
N LEU A 123 7.41 -9.09 -1.80
CA LEU A 123 6.85 -10.38 -1.39
C LEU A 123 5.32 -10.36 -1.43
N GLY A 124 4.68 -9.29 -0.93
CA GLY A 124 3.23 -9.15 -1.01
C GLY A 124 2.72 -9.11 -2.45
N MET A 125 3.43 -8.42 -3.34
CA MET A 125 3.08 -8.36 -4.77
C MET A 125 3.25 -9.72 -5.43
N ALA A 126 4.34 -10.43 -5.14
CA ALA A 126 4.56 -11.79 -5.64
C ALA A 126 3.43 -12.74 -5.20
N LEU A 127 2.99 -12.67 -3.94
CA LEU A 127 1.85 -13.45 -3.45
C LEU A 127 0.56 -13.11 -4.19
N LEU A 128 0.29 -11.83 -4.47
CA LEU A 128 -0.87 -11.43 -5.26
C LEU A 128 -0.82 -12.02 -6.67
N VAL A 129 0.32 -11.88 -7.35
CA VAL A 129 0.51 -12.40 -8.72
C VAL A 129 0.31 -13.92 -8.75
N ILE A 130 0.90 -14.65 -7.79
CA ILE A 130 0.71 -16.10 -7.65
C ILE A 130 -0.78 -16.43 -7.45
N ASN A 131 -1.49 -15.70 -6.60
CA ASN A 131 -2.92 -15.92 -6.36
C ASN A 131 -3.75 -15.75 -7.63
N LEU A 132 -3.49 -14.66 -8.38
CA LEU A 132 -4.20 -14.36 -9.62
C LEU A 132 -3.87 -15.36 -10.73
N ALA A 133 -2.60 -15.76 -10.85
CA ALA A 133 -2.16 -16.77 -11.80
C ALA A 133 -2.80 -18.13 -11.49
N MET A 134 -2.78 -18.57 -10.23
CA MET A 134 -3.41 -19.82 -9.82
C MET A 134 -4.93 -19.80 -10.00
N THR A 135 -5.57 -18.64 -9.84
CA THR A 135 -7.00 -18.47 -10.17
C THR A 135 -7.27 -18.79 -11.65
N THR A 136 -6.36 -18.43 -12.55
CA THR A 136 -6.51 -18.68 -14.00
C THR A 136 -6.00 -20.05 -14.47
N LEU A 137 -5.05 -20.65 -13.77
CA LEU A 137 -4.42 -21.90 -14.20
C LEU A 137 -5.06 -23.15 -13.56
N THR A 138 -5.69 -23.00 -12.39
CA THR A 138 -6.36 -24.13 -11.72
C THR A 138 -7.71 -24.40 -12.39
N GLN A 139 -8.04 -25.67 -12.64
CA GLN A 139 -9.37 -26.04 -13.14
C GLN A 139 -10.46 -25.57 -12.16
N PRO A 140 -11.68 -25.24 -12.63
CA PRO A 140 -12.77 -24.88 -11.72
C PRO A 140 -12.95 -26.01 -10.70
N SER A 141 -12.64 -25.75 -9.43
CA SER A 141 -13.06 -26.66 -8.37
C SER A 141 -14.58 -26.71 -8.44
N ALA A 142 -15.12 -27.88 -8.75
CA ALA A 142 -16.55 -28.10 -8.66
C ALA A 142 -17.03 -27.68 -7.26
N GLU A 143 -18.07 -26.85 -7.27
CA GLU A 143 -18.99 -26.64 -6.15
C GLU A 143 -18.70 -25.49 -5.16
N ARG A 144 -19.24 -24.32 -5.52
CA ARG A 144 -20.04 -23.50 -4.59
C ARG A 144 -21.19 -22.87 -5.35
N GLN A 145 -22.42 -23.14 -4.90
CA GLN A 145 -23.63 -22.53 -5.45
C GLN A 145 -23.55 -21.00 -5.34
N PRO A 146 -24.11 -20.26 -6.31
CA PRO A 146 -24.13 -18.81 -6.24
C PRO A 146 -24.84 -18.38 -4.95
N VAL A 147 -24.23 -17.46 -4.20
CA VAL A 147 -24.91 -16.80 -3.06
C VAL A 147 -26.21 -16.21 -3.60
N PRO A 148 -27.39 -16.62 -3.08
CA PRO A 148 -28.66 -16.07 -3.54
C PRO A 148 -28.63 -14.56 -3.36
N ARG A 149 -28.79 -13.81 -4.45
CA ARG A 149 -29.08 -12.37 -4.35
C ARG A 149 -30.42 -12.26 -3.62
N PRO A 150 -30.54 -11.49 -2.53
CA PRO A 150 -31.85 -11.19 -1.97
C PRO A 150 -32.67 -10.54 -3.08
N ALA A 151 -33.87 -11.09 -3.31
CA ALA A 151 -34.77 -10.56 -4.32
C ALA A 151 -35.06 -9.08 -4.01
N PRO A 152 -35.09 -8.19 -5.02
CA PRO A 152 -35.49 -6.81 -4.79
C PRO A 152 -36.90 -6.79 -4.19
N GLY A 153 -37.04 -6.38 -2.92
CA GLY A 153 -38.33 -6.22 -2.25
C GLY A 153 -38.65 -7.18 -1.10
N ALA A 154 -37.74 -8.07 -0.67
CA ALA A 154 -37.97 -8.86 0.55
C ALA A 154 -37.80 -7.98 1.81
N LEU A 155 -38.89 -7.38 2.27
CA LEU A 155 -38.96 -6.80 3.62
C LEU A 155 -38.79 -7.93 4.65
N PRO A 156 -38.00 -7.74 5.73
CA PRO A 156 -37.93 -8.73 6.79
C PRO A 156 -39.32 -8.90 7.40
N ALA A 157 -39.87 -10.11 7.31
CA ALA A 157 -41.10 -10.45 8.01
C ALA A 157 -40.83 -10.29 9.51
N GLY A 158 -41.54 -9.36 10.15
CA GLY A 158 -41.43 -9.13 11.58
C GLY A 158 -41.68 -10.43 12.35
N GLU A 159 -40.76 -10.77 13.25
CA GLU A 159 -40.99 -11.83 14.23
C GLU A 159 -42.15 -11.42 15.16
N PRO A 160 -43.15 -12.28 15.39
CA PRO A 160 -44.12 -12.05 16.46
C PRO A 160 -43.40 -12.23 17.80
N ALA A 161 -43.56 -11.23 18.67
CA ALA A 161 -43.03 -11.25 20.02
C ALA A 161 -43.71 -12.33 20.87
N GLU A 162 -42.90 -13.22 21.45
CA GLU A 162 -43.21 -14.00 22.66
C GLU A 162 -42.08 -13.83 23.67
#